data_AF-A0A9Q1JCX9-F1
#
_entry.id   AF-A0A9Q1JCX9-F1
#
_cell.length_a   1.000
_cell.length_b   1.000
_cell.length_c   1.000
_cell.angle_alpha   90.00
_cell.angle_beta   90.00
_cell.angle_gamma   90.00
#
_symmetry.space_group_name_H-M   'P 1'
#
loop_
_entity.id
_entity.type
_entity.pdbx_description
1 polymer ?
#
loop_
_entity_poly.entity_id
_entity_poly.type
_entity_poly.pdbx_seq_one_letter_code
_entity_poly.pdbx_strand_id
1 'polypeptide(L)'
;MLCGYPPFYSKHHSRTIPKDMRKKIMTGSFDFPEDEWSQISEMAKDIVRKLLKVKPEERLTIEGVLAHPWLNCTEALDNVLPSAQMMMDKAVVAGIQQAHAEQLANMRIQDLNVSLKPLNSVNNPILRKRKLLGTNPAQCILPQAGENEDEKLNEVMHEAWRFNRDCKLLRDGLQGLSWDGRAFSDKVDRLKLAEIVKQAIEEKTNLQDCH
;
A
#
# COMPACT_ATOMS: atom_id res chain seq x y z
N MET A 1 -13.62 -7.87 -29.25
CA MET A 1 -14.38 -8.93 -29.95
C MET A 1 -15.81 -8.49 -30.23
N LEU A 2 -16.57 -7.98 -29.25
CA LEU A 2 -17.93 -7.45 -29.49
C LEU A 2 -17.95 -5.94 -29.80
N CYS A 3 -17.39 -5.11 -28.92
CA CYS A 3 -17.45 -3.65 -29.05
C CYS A 3 -16.10 -2.97 -29.32
N GLY A 4 -14.97 -3.54 -28.88
CA GLY A 4 -13.62 -3.07 -29.24
C GLY A 4 -12.85 -2.32 -28.14
N TYR A 5 -13.44 -2.12 -26.95
CA TYR A 5 -12.81 -1.45 -25.80
C TYR A 5 -12.92 -2.30 -24.52
N PRO A 6 -12.06 -2.04 -23.50
CA PRO A 6 -12.14 -2.74 -22.23
C PRO A 6 -13.37 -2.29 -21.41
N PRO A 7 -14.04 -3.20 -20.67
CA PRO A 7 -15.24 -2.91 -19.89
C PRO A 7 -15.02 -1.90 -18.76
N PHE A 8 -13.76 -1.69 -18.35
CA PHE A 8 -13.37 -0.68 -17.38
C PHE A 8 -12.37 0.28 -18.02
N TYR A 9 -12.81 1.50 -18.30
CA TYR A 9 -11.98 2.58 -18.85
C TYR A 9 -12.13 3.87 -18.02
N SER A 10 -11.11 4.70 -18.03
CA SER A 10 -11.10 6.03 -17.43
C SER A 10 -11.14 7.07 -18.53
N LYS A 11 -11.91 8.16 -18.33
CA LYS A 11 -11.88 9.33 -19.23
C LYS A 11 -10.50 10.00 -19.25
N HIS A 12 -9.76 9.89 -18.15
CA HIS A 12 -8.39 10.38 -18.05
C HIS A 12 -7.40 9.30 -18.46
N HIS A 13 -6.66 9.56 -19.53
CA HIS A 13 -5.56 8.73 -20.00
C HIS A 13 -4.36 8.93 -19.07
N SER A 14 -4.27 8.12 -18.02
CA SER A 14 -3.09 8.07 -17.16
C SER A 14 -2.39 6.72 -17.35
N ARG A 15 -1.05 6.73 -17.32
CA ARG A 15 -0.21 5.51 -17.37
C ARG A 15 -0.40 4.61 -16.15
N THR A 16 -1.04 5.12 -15.09
CA THR A 16 -1.42 4.34 -13.91
C THR A 16 -2.93 4.19 -13.87
N ILE A 17 -3.43 2.99 -13.52
CA ILE A 17 -4.86 2.74 -13.25
C ILE A 17 -5.40 3.85 -12.32
N PRO A 18 -6.26 4.76 -12.83
CA PRO A 18 -6.82 5.83 -12.01
C PRO A 18 -7.63 5.23 -10.86
N LYS A 19 -7.63 5.91 -9.70
CA LYS A 19 -8.38 5.47 -8.51
C LYS A 19 -9.85 5.14 -8.84
N ASP A 20 -10.44 5.89 -9.75
CA ASP A 20 -11.81 5.70 -10.22
C ASP A 20 -11.99 4.39 -10.99
N MET A 21 -11.02 4.00 -11.81
CA MET A 21 -11.05 2.73 -12.52
C MET A 21 -10.94 1.55 -11.55
N ARG A 22 -10.06 1.65 -10.54
CA ARG A 22 -9.96 0.64 -9.48
C ARG A 22 -11.28 0.51 -8.72
N LYS A 23 -11.93 1.64 -8.38
CA LYS A 23 -13.23 1.64 -7.71
C LYS A 23 -14.29 0.92 -8.56
N LYS A 24 -14.37 1.23 -9.86
CA LYS A 24 -15.30 0.55 -10.78
C LYS A 24 -15.09 -0.95 -10.87
N ILE A 25 -13.83 -1.42 -10.88
CA ILE A 25 -13.51 -2.84 -10.85
C ILE A 25 -13.98 -3.48 -9.54
N MET A 26 -13.66 -2.85 -8.40
CA MET A 26 -14.05 -3.35 -7.08
C MET A 26 -15.58 -3.37 -6.88
N THR A 27 -16.31 -2.45 -7.50
CA THR A 27 -17.77 -2.41 -7.44
C THR A 27 -18.45 -3.19 -8.58
N GLY A 28 -17.68 -3.70 -9.56
CA GLY A 28 -18.22 -4.33 -10.76
C GLY A 28 -19.10 -3.40 -11.60
N SER A 29 -18.84 -2.09 -11.57
CA SER A 29 -19.62 -1.09 -12.30
C SER A 29 -19.06 -0.91 -13.71
N PHE A 30 -19.76 -1.46 -14.68
CA PHE A 30 -19.54 -1.30 -16.12
C PHE A 30 -20.89 -1.17 -16.82
N ASP A 31 -20.91 -0.45 -17.93
CA ASP A 31 -22.14 -0.13 -18.67
C ASP A 31 -22.00 -0.60 -20.12
N PHE A 32 -23.15 -0.72 -20.81
CA PHE A 32 -23.23 -1.07 -22.23
C PHE A 32 -23.82 0.12 -23.02
N PRO A 33 -22.98 1.05 -23.51
CA PRO A 33 -23.42 2.21 -24.30
C PRO A 33 -24.24 1.82 -25.52
N GLU A 34 -25.41 2.43 -25.73
CA GLU A 34 -26.31 2.10 -26.84
C GLU A 34 -25.68 2.32 -28.23
N ASP A 35 -24.81 3.33 -28.36
CA ASP A 35 -24.13 3.65 -29.62
C ASP A 35 -23.40 2.44 -30.24
N GLU A 36 -22.81 1.59 -29.39
CA GLU A 36 -22.00 0.45 -29.81
C GLU A 36 -22.66 -0.90 -29.49
N TRP A 37 -23.57 -0.93 -28.51
CA TRP A 37 -24.23 -2.15 -28.03
C TRP A 37 -25.69 -2.30 -28.46
N SER A 38 -26.23 -1.38 -29.26
CA SER A 38 -27.57 -1.50 -29.85
C SER A 38 -27.71 -2.75 -30.74
N GLN A 39 -26.66 -3.09 -31.48
CA GLN A 39 -26.63 -4.24 -32.41
C GLN A 39 -26.24 -5.57 -31.75
N ILE A 40 -25.91 -5.55 -30.46
CA ILE A 40 -25.46 -6.73 -29.71
C ILE A 40 -26.65 -7.34 -28.96
N SER A 41 -26.85 -8.64 -29.13
CA SER A 41 -27.97 -9.35 -28.50
C SER A 41 -27.92 -9.30 -26.98
N GLU A 42 -29.10 -9.28 -26.34
CA GLU A 42 -29.20 -9.27 -24.88
C GLU A 42 -28.58 -10.52 -24.25
N MET A 43 -28.60 -11.64 -24.95
CA MET A 43 -27.96 -12.89 -24.54
C MET A 43 -26.44 -12.76 -24.44
N ALA A 44 -25.80 -11.97 -25.32
CA ALA A 44 -24.38 -11.69 -25.26
C ALA A 44 -24.04 -10.82 -24.03
N LYS A 45 -24.85 -9.77 -23.81
CA LYS A 45 -24.71 -8.88 -22.64
C LYS A 45 -24.87 -9.65 -21.34
N ASP A 46 -25.77 -10.63 -21.31
CA ASP A 46 -26.02 -11.47 -20.14
C ASP A 46 -24.82 -12.32 -19.75
N ILE A 47 -24.16 -12.97 -20.73
CA ILE A 47 -22.90 -13.69 -20.47
C ILE A 47 -21.85 -12.76 -19.89
N VAL A 48 -21.66 -11.57 -20.49
CA VAL A 48 -20.64 -10.62 -20.01
C VAL A 48 -20.91 -10.22 -18.55
N ARG A 49 -22.18 -10.00 -18.19
CA ARG A 49 -22.57 -9.71 -16.79
C ARG A 49 -22.30 -10.84 -15.82
N LYS A 50 -22.50 -12.09 -16.26
CA LYS A 50 -22.24 -13.28 -15.44
C LYS A 50 -20.75 -13.60 -15.30
N LEU A 51 -19.93 -13.21 -16.28
CA LEU A 51 -18.48 -13.36 -16.25
C LEU A 51 -17.78 -12.27 -15.41
N LEU A 52 -18.25 -11.03 -15.47
CA LEU A 52 -17.66 -9.88 -14.78
C LEU A 52 -18.21 -9.67 -13.36
N LYS A 53 -18.56 -10.75 -12.65
CA LYS A 53 -18.97 -10.71 -11.25
C LYS A 53 -17.77 -10.46 -10.32
N VAL A 54 -17.96 -9.56 -9.36
CA VAL A 54 -16.95 -9.17 -8.36
C VAL A 54 -16.59 -10.36 -7.46
N LYS A 55 -17.60 -11.07 -6.95
CA LYS A 55 -17.39 -12.27 -6.14
C LYS A 55 -17.05 -13.45 -7.04
N PRO A 56 -15.91 -14.13 -6.83
CA PRO A 56 -15.53 -15.31 -7.61
C PRO A 56 -16.57 -16.43 -7.56
N GLU A 57 -17.16 -16.67 -6.40
CA GLU A 57 -18.18 -17.71 -6.19
C GLU A 57 -19.48 -17.47 -6.97
N GLU A 58 -19.80 -16.21 -7.30
CA GLU A 58 -20.98 -15.88 -8.11
C GLU A 58 -20.66 -15.85 -9.62
N ARG A 59 -19.39 -16.04 -10.00
CA ARG A 59 -18.95 -16.01 -11.39
C ARG A 59 -19.38 -17.27 -12.11
N LEU A 60 -19.86 -17.11 -13.34
CA LEU A 60 -20.20 -18.24 -14.19
C LEU A 60 -18.99 -19.15 -14.41
N THR A 61 -19.17 -20.43 -14.12
CA THR A 61 -18.16 -21.47 -14.37
C THR A 61 -18.01 -21.69 -15.87
N ILE A 62 -16.87 -22.26 -16.28
CA ILE A 62 -16.62 -22.57 -17.70
C ILE A 62 -17.70 -23.48 -18.30
N GLU A 63 -18.17 -24.47 -17.53
CA GLU A 63 -19.26 -25.37 -17.93
C GLU A 63 -20.56 -24.60 -18.15
N GLY A 64 -20.86 -23.63 -17.27
CA GLY A 64 -22.03 -22.76 -17.41
C GLY A 64 -21.94 -21.83 -18.62
N VAL A 65 -20.72 -21.40 -19.01
CA VAL A 65 -20.49 -20.63 -20.24
C VAL A 65 -20.77 -21.50 -21.48
N LEU A 66 -20.25 -22.73 -21.50
CA LEU A 66 -20.44 -23.67 -22.61
C LEU A 66 -21.91 -24.10 -22.76
N ALA A 67 -22.65 -24.21 -21.66
CA ALA A 67 -24.07 -24.50 -21.69
C ALA A 67 -24.94 -23.27 -22.02
N HIS A 68 -24.37 -22.05 -22.04
CA HIS A 68 -25.17 -20.84 -22.20
C HIS A 68 -25.77 -20.78 -23.61
N PRO A 69 -27.08 -20.45 -23.74
CA PRO A 69 -27.75 -20.42 -25.04
C PRO A 69 -27.10 -19.49 -26.06
N TRP A 70 -26.39 -18.44 -25.64
CA TRP A 70 -25.65 -17.58 -26.57
C TRP A 70 -24.52 -18.31 -27.32
N LEU A 71 -23.85 -19.28 -26.68
CA LEU A 71 -22.78 -20.05 -27.31
C LEU A 71 -23.35 -21.22 -28.14
N ASN A 72 -24.51 -21.75 -27.74
CA ASN A 72 -25.17 -22.89 -28.38
C ASN A 72 -26.18 -22.46 -29.47
N CYS A 73 -26.52 -21.19 -29.57
CA CYS A 73 -27.30 -20.67 -30.70
C CYS A 73 -26.43 -20.66 -31.95
N THR A 74 -26.81 -21.49 -32.93
CA THR A 74 -26.21 -21.55 -34.27
C THR A 74 -26.61 -20.38 -35.18
N GLU A 75 -27.54 -19.52 -34.75
CA GLU A 75 -27.90 -18.29 -35.45
C GLU A 75 -26.89 -17.18 -35.11
N ALA A 76 -25.79 -17.14 -35.87
CA ALA A 76 -24.96 -15.95 -35.91
C ALA A 76 -25.75 -14.84 -36.58
N LEU A 77 -26.04 -13.77 -35.85
CA LEU A 77 -26.56 -12.55 -36.45
C LEU A 77 -25.45 -11.97 -37.36
N ASP A 78 -25.74 -11.74 -38.64
CA ASP A 78 -24.86 -11.11 -39.64
C ASP A 78 -24.64 -9.61 -39.37
N ASN A 79 -24.40 -9.26 -38.10
CA ASN A 79 -24.19 -7.89 -37.68
C ASN A 79 -22.69 -7.57 -37.78
N VAL A 80 -22.35 -6.62 -38.63
CA VAL A 80 -20.98 -6.08 -38.71
C VAL A 80 -20.66 -5.38 -37.39
N LEU A 81 -19.78 -5.98 -36.60
CA LEU A 81 -19.40 -5.45 -35.30
C LEU A 81 -18.43 -4.26 -35.48
N PRO A 82 -18.63 -3.15 -34.75
CA PRO A 82 -17.73 -1.99 -34.81
C PRO A 82 -16.30 -2.30 -34.30
N SER A 83 -16.13 -3.43 -33.61
CA SER A 83 -14.86 -3.85 -33.02
C SER A 83 -13.71 -3.97 -34.03
N ALA A 84 -13.97 -4.38 -35.28
CA ALA A 84 -12.93 -4.49 -36.30
C ALA A 84 -12.33 -3.12 -36.67
N GLN A 85 -13.17 -2.08 -36.77
CA GLN A 85 -12.75 -0.74 -37.14
C GLN A 85 -11.98 -0.05 -36.01
N MET A 86 -12.41 -0.25 -34.76
CA MET A 86 -11.74 0.34 -33.60
C MET A 86 -10.38 -0.30 -33.28
N MET A 87 -10.16 -1.54 -33.72
CA MET A 87 -8.87 -2.24 -33.58
C MET A 87 -7.85 -1.93 -34.68
N MET A 88 -8.19 -1.11 -35.68
CA MET A 88 -7.24 -0.73 -36.74
C MET A 88 -6.20 0.31 -36.26
N ASP A 89 -6.51 1.05 -35.20
CA ASP A 89 -5.56 1.99 -34.59
C ASP A 89 -4.58 1.27 -33.65
N LYS A 90 -3.37 1.03 -34.15
CA LYS A 90 -2.29 0.36 -33.40
C LYS A 90 -1.93 1.06 -32.09
N ALA A 91 -2.03 2.39 -32.01
CA ALA A 91 -1.69 3.13 -30.79
C ALA A 91 -2.73 2.90 -29.70
N VAL A 92 -4.01 2.92 -30.07
CA VAL A 92 -5.14 2.62 -29.17
C VAL A 92 -5.07 1.18 -28.68
N VAL A 93 -4.83 0.22 -29.58
CA VAL A 93 -4.74 -1.21 -29.21
C VAL A 93 -3.59 -1.48 -28.24
N ALA A 94 -2.42 -0.87 -28.46
CA ALA A 94 -1.28 -1.03 -27.56
C ALA A 94 -1.58 -0.51 -26.14
N GLY A 95 -2.25 0.64 -26.04
CA GLY A 95 -2.68 1.21 -24.75
C GLY A 95 -3.69 0.31 -24.02
N ILE A 96 -4.67 -0.24 -24.75
CA ILE A 96 -5.65 -1.20 -24.21
C ILE A 96 -4.95 -2.47 -23.69
N GLN A 97 -4.00 -3.01 -24.46
CA GLN A 97 -3.29 -4.23 -24.10
C GLN A 97 -2.41 -4.06 -22.87
N GLN A 98 -1.74 -2.91 -22.73
CA GLN A 98 -0.98 -2.58 -21.52
C GLN A 98 -1.89 -2.47 -20.29
N ALA A 99 -3.01 -1.73 -20.40
CA ALA A 99 -3.96 -1.59 -19.30
C ALA A 99 -4.53 -2.95 -18.85
N HIS A 100 -4.82 -3.85 -19.80
CA HIS A 100 -5.31 -5.19 -19.49
C HIS A 100 -4.26 -6.04 -18.74
N ALA A 101 -2.99 -5.98 -19.16
CA ALA A 101 -1.91 -6.70 -18.48
C ALA A 101 -1.73 -6.24 -17.02
N GLU A 102 -1.79 -4.93 -16.78
CA GLU A 102 -1.73 -4.35 -15.43
C GLU A 102 -2.95 -4.74 -14.58
N GLN A 103 -4.14 -4.81 -15.16
CA GLN A 103 -5.36 -5.27 -14.48
C GLN A 103 -5.24 -6.73 -14.03
N LEU A 104 -4.76 -7.61 -14.91
CA LEU A 104 -4.56 -9.03 -14.57
C LEU A 104 -3.53 -9.21 -13.46
N ALA A 105 -2.44 -8.45 -13.47
CA ALA A 105 -1.39 -8.54 -12.45
C ALA A 105 -1.90 -8.22 -11.03
N ASN A 106 -2.87 -7.31 -10.89
CA ASN A 106 -3.42 -6.90 -9.60
C ASN A 106 -4.53 -7.82 -9.08
N MET A 107 -5.24 -8.52 -9.96
CA MET A 107 -6.31 -9.47 -9.58
C MET A 107 -5.78 -10.87 -9.29
N ARG A 108 -4.58 -11.20 -9.79
CA ARG A 108 -3.91 -12.46 -9.51
C ARG A 108 -3.34 -12.40 -8.10
N ILE A 109 -3.88 -13.21 -7.19
CA ILE A 109 -3.19 -13.51 -5.94
C ILE A 109 -1.91 -14.22 -6.36
N GLN A 110 -0.77 -13.55 -6.22
CA GLN A 110 0.51 -14.22 -6.37
C GLN A 110 0.60 -15.19 -5.19
N ASP A 111 0.97 -16.45 -5.43
CA ASP A 111 1.28 -17.45 -4.39
C ASP A 111 2.56 -17.08 -3.62
N LEU A 112 2.74 -15.81 -3.31
CA LEU A 112 3.70 -15.34 -2.34
C LEU A 112 3.15 -15.77 -0.98
N ASN A 113 3.67 -16.90 -0.50
CA ASN A 113 3.43 -17.41 0.85
C ASN A 113 4.12 -16.49 1.88
N VAL A 114 3.66 -15.24 1.96
CA VAL A 114 4.19 -14.22 2.87
C VAL A 114 3.28 -14.22 4.10
N SER A 115 3.64 -15.04 5.08
CA SER A 115 3.06 -14.92 6.41
C SER A 115 3.63 -13.66 7.06
N LEU A 116 2.75 -12.72 7.42
CA LEU A 116 3.16 -11.59 8.24
C LEU A 116 3.70 -12.12 9.57
N LYS A 117 4.89 -11.66 9.97
CA LYS A 117 5.44 -11.98 11.28
C LYS A 117 4.60 -11.29 12.37
N PRO A 118 4.44 -11.90 13.57
CA PRO A 118 3.77 -11.26 14.68
C PRO A 118 4.47 -9.95 15.06
N LEU A 119 3.71 -8.91 15.43
CA LEU A 119 4.18 -7.54 15.65
C LEU A 119 5.38 -7.42 16.61
N ASN A 120 5.54 -8.35 17.56
CA ASN A 120 6.65 -8.40 18.51
C ASN A 120 8.00 -8.81 17.89
N SER A 121 8.00 -9.41 16.71
CA SER A 121 9.19 -9.94 16.01
C SER A 121 9.51 -9.20 14.72
N VAL A 122 8.69 -8.20 14.35
CA VAL A 122 8.84 -7.43 13.11
C VAL A 122 9.78 -6.25 13.34
N ASN A 123 10.85 -6.19 12.56
CA ASN A 123 11.80 -5.07 12.59
C ASN A 123 11.59 -4.13 11.40
N ASN A 124 10.64 -3.19 11.51
CA ASN A 124 10.27 -2.26 10.45
C ASN A 124 10.59 -0.79 10.84
N PRO A 125 11.26 0.00 9.99
CA PRO A 125 11.57 1.41 10.26
C PRO A 125 10.36 2.28 10.66
N ILE A 126 9.17 2.01 10.10
CA ILE A 126 7.92 2.72 10.42
C ILE A 126 7.44 2.35 11.83
N LEU A 127 7.51 1.06 12.19
CA LEU A 127 7.16 0.60 13.54
C LEU A 127 8.13 1.17 14.57
N ARG A 128 9.44 1.25 14.25
CA ARG A 128 10.43 1.90 15.12
C ARG A 128 10.05 3.36 15.38
N LYS A 129 9.75 4.12 14.33
CA LYS A 129 9.31 5.52 14.46
C LYS A 129 8.04 5.66 15.28
N ARG A 130 7.03 4.80 15.07
CA ARG A 130 5.76 4.87 15.81
C ARG A 130 5.85 4.39 17.26
N LYS A 131 6.73 3.44 17.57
CA LYS A 131 7.00 2.99 18.95
C LYS A 131 7.61 4.11 19.79
N LEU A 132 8.41 4.99 19.17
CA LEU A 132 8.95 6.19 19.81
C LEU A 132 7.90 7.29 20.05
N LEU A 133 6.78 7.29 19.31
CA LEU A 133 5.71 8.29 19.41
C LEU A 133 4.60 7.89 20.40
N GLY A 134 4.36 6.60 20.63
CA GLY A 134 3.24 6.09 21.46
C GLY A 134 3.62 5.56 22.84
N THR A 135 4.90 5.53 23.17
CA THR A 135 5.43 5.14 24.48
C THR A 135 6.54 6.13 24.80
N ASN A 136 6.63 6.61 26.05
CA ASN A 136 7.60 7.63 26.46
C ASN A 136 8.95 7.35 25.76
N PRO A 137 9.41 8.19 24.80
CA PRO A 137 10.46 7.84 23.85
C PRO A 137 11.75 7.37 24.54
N ALA A 138 11.98 7.87 25.75
CA ALA A 138 13.05 7.43 26.61
C ALA A 138 13.02 5.95 27.01
N GLN A 139 11.85 5.32 27.19
CA GLN A 139 11.73 3.90 27.50
C GLN A 139 12.10 2.99 26.31
N CYS A 140 12.10 3.53 25.10
CA CYS A 140 12.52 2.80 23.90
C CYS A 140 14.00 3.02 23.55
N ILE A 141 14.58 4.13 24.00
CA ILE A 141 15.99 4.48 23.77
C ILE A 141 16.87 3.88 24.88
N LEU A 142 16.38 3.82 26.11
CA LEU A 142 17.11 3.23 27.22
C LEU A 142 17.03 1.69 27.18
N PRO A 143 18.14 0.96 27.41
CA PRO A 143 18.13 -0.51 27.48
C PRO A 143 17.12 -1.02 28.52
N GLN A 144 16.36 -2.06 28.18
CA GLN A 144 15.52 -2.78 29.15
C GLN A 144 16.40 -3.68 30.02
N ALA A 145 16.02 -3.85 31.30
CA ALA A 145 16.86 -4.47 32.32
C ALA A 145 17.34 -5.90 31.95
N GLY A 146 18.65 -6.14 32.07
CA GLY A 146 19.38 -7.37 31.74
C GLY A 146 20.90 -7.26 31.99
N GLU A 147 21.63 -8.36 31.88
CA GLU A 147 23.09 -8.38 32.10
C GLU A 147 23.81 -7.55 30.99
N ASN A 148 24.73 -6.65 31.39
CA ASN A 148 25.40 -5.60 30.59
C ASN A 148 24.64 -4.28 30.35
N GLU A 149 23.80 -3.87 31.31
CA GLU A 149 23.02 -2.63 31.28
C GLU A 149 23.84 -1.34 31.12
N ASP A 150 24.90 -1.15 31.91
CA ASP A 150 25.58 0.14 32.02
C ASP A 150 26.49 0.42 30.82
N GLU A 151 27.10 -0.62 30.24
CA GLU A 151 27.93 -0.49 29.04
C GLU A 151 27.09 -0.12 27.81
N LYS A 152 25.95 -0.78 27.62
CA LYS A 152 24.98 -0.45 26.56
C LYS A 152 24.38 0.94 26.77
N LEU A 153 24.08 1.31 28.01
CA LEU A 153 23.57 2.64 28.34
C LEU A 153 24.60 3.73 27.98
N ASN A 154 25.88 3.51 28.34
CA ASN A 154 26.96 4.41 27.98
C ASN A 154 27.15 4.53 26.46
N GLU A 155 27.09 3.42 25.72
CA GLU A 155 27.21 3.42 24.26
C GLU A 155 26.10 4.24 23.59
N VAL A 156 24.83 3.98 23.95
CA VAL A 156 23.67 4.70 23.43
C VAL A 156 23.75 6.20 23.75
N MET A 157 24.15 6.53 24.98
CA MET A 157 24.26 7.92 25.41
C MET A 157 25.44 8.65 24.78
N HIS A 158 26.55 7.96 24.51
CA HIS A 158 27.69 8.51 23.78
C HIS A 158 27.32 8.83 22.32
N GLU A 159 26.59 7.94 21.64
CA GLU A 159 26.08 8.24 20.30
C GLU A 159 25.09 9.42 20.34
N ALA A 160 24.13 9.41 21.26
CA ALA A 160 23.17 10.49 21.40
C ALA A 160 23.85 11.84 21.68
N TRP A 161 24.87 11.86 22.54
CA TRP A 161 25.68 13.05 22.84
C TRP A 161 26.43 13.57 21.61
N ARG A 162 27.02 12.65 20.82
CA ARG A 162 27.78 13.01 19.61
C ARG A 162 26.92 13.71 18.56
N PHE A 163 25.69 13.23 18.33
CA PHE A 163 24.78 13.80 17.33
C PHE A 163 23.95 14.99 17.83
N ASN A 164 23.85 15.18 19.16
CA ASN A 164 23.05 16.23 19.77
C ASN A 164 23.87 17.20 20.61
N ARG A 165 25.17 17.34 20.31
CA ARG A 165 26.10 18.19 21.07
C ARG A 165 25.60 19.62 21.25
N ASP A 166 24.90 20.16 20.26
CA ASP A 166 24.41 21.55 20.28
C ASP A 166 23.06 21.72 21.00
N CYS A 167 22.43 20.63 21.47
CA CYS A 167 21.23 20.70 22.29
C CYS A 167 21.60 21.09 23.73
N LYS A 168 21.22 22.30 24.15
CA LYS A 168 21.50 22.82 25.50
C LYS A 168 20.81 22.01 26.60
N LEU A 169 19.53 21.64 26.39
CA LEU A 169 18.78 20.83 27.37
C LEU A 169 19.45 19.48 27.64
N LEU A 170 19.92 18.81 26.59
CA LEU A 170 20.61 17.53 26.72
C LEU A 170 22.00 17.70 27.35
N ARG A 171 22.70 18.80 27.04
CA ARG A 171 24.01 19.13 27.63
C ARG A 171 23.93 19.35 29.14
N ASP A 172 23.06 20.26 29.55
CA ASP A 172 22.94 20.68 30.95
C ASP A 172 22.31 19.56 31.79
N GLY A 173 21.33 18.84 31.23
CA GLY A 173 20.68 17.70 31.88
C GLY A 173 21.63 16.53 32.13
N LEU A 174 22.48 16.18 31.16
CA LEU A 174 23.44 15.08 31.33
C LEU A 174 24.61 15.44 32.23
N GLN A 175 25.07 16.70 32.22
CA GLN A 175 26.07 17.17 33.18
C GLN A 175 25.56 17.02 34.62
N GLY A 176 24.26 17.27 34.87
CA GLY A 176 23.61 17.03 36.15
C GLY A 176 23.46 15.56 36.55
N LEU A 177 23.68 14.62 35.62
CA LEU A 177 23.69 13.18 35.85
C LEU A 177 25.12 12.60 35.86
N SER A 178 26.14 13.45 36.04
CA SER A 178 27.55 13.06 36.06
C SER A 178 28.03 12.40 34.75
N TRP A 179 27.53 12.88 33.59
CA TRP A 179 28.00 12.47 32.27
C TRP A 179 29.29 13.21 31.89
N ASP A 180 30.37 12.47 31.59
CA ASP A 180 31.68 13.04 31.23
C ASP A 180 31.89 13.21 29.71
N GLY A 181 30.88 12.87 28.90
CA GLY A 181 30.95 12.87 27.45
C GLY A 181 31.24 11.50 26.83
N ARG A 182 31.56 10.49 27.64
CA ARG A 182 31.85 9.10 27.22
C ARG A 182 31.08 8.07 28.04
N ALA A 183 30.96 8.28 29.34
CA ALA A 183 30.26 7.41 30.27
C ALA A 183 29.67 8.21 31.45
N PHE A 184 28.75 7.59 32.19
CA PHE A 184 28.32 8.10 33.49
C PHE A 184 29.34 7.72 34.56
N SER A 185 29.81 8.70 35.33
CA SER A 185 30.75 8.43 36.43
C SER A 185 30.07 7.94 37.70
N ASP A 186 28.76 8.20 37.85
CA ASP A 186 27.95 7.81 38.99
C ASP A 186 26.72 7.00 38.57
N LYS A 187 26.05 6.38 39.56
CA LYS A 187 24.82 5.63 39.33
C LYS A 187 23.73 6.53 38.73
N VAL A 188 23.27 6.18 37.54
CA VAL A 188 22.32 6.98 36.77
C VAL A 188 20.89 6.79 37.27
N ASP A 189 20.22 7.90 37.58
CA ASP A 189 18.78 7.91 37.77
C ASP A 189 18.08 7.83 36.40
N ARG A 190 17.67 6.61 36.04
CA ARG A 190 17.07 6.32 34.72
C ARG A 190 15.76 7.05 34.47
N LEU A 191 15.01 7.41 35.52
CA LEU A 191 13.77 8.17 35.38
C LEU A 191 14.05 9.64 35.04
N LYS A 192 15.05 10.24 35.70
CA LYS A 192 15.49 11.60 35.37
C LYS A 192 16.14 11.66 33.98
N LEU A 193 16.97 10.68 33.64
CA LEU A 193 17.55 10.57 32.30
C LEU A 193 16.46 10.46 31.22
N ALA A 194 15.42 9.68 31.51
CA ALA A 194 14.30 9.52 30.60
C ALA A 194 13.55 10.84 30.36
N GLU A 195 13.30 11.63 31.40
CA GLU A 195 12.61 12.92 31.25
C GLU A 195 13.46 13.92 30.46
N ILE A 196 14.77 13.96 30.70
CA ILE A 196 15.71 14.82 29.95
C ILE A 196 15.73 14.46 28.46
N VAL A 197 15.82 13.16 28.14
CA VAL A 197 15.84 12.69 26.74
C VAL A 197 14.51 12.99 26.06
N LYS A 198 13.37 12.80 26.75
CA LYS A 198 12.04 13.14 26.25
C LYS A 198 11.93 14.64 25.94
N GLN A 199 12.33 15.51 26.86
CA GLN A 199 12.27 16.96 26.68
C GLN A 199 13.16 17.43 25.51
N ALA A 200 14.35 16.84 25.35
CA ALA A 200 15.24 17.14 24.23
C ALA A 200 14.67 16.69 22.87
N ILE A 201 13.92 15.58 22.84
CA ILE A 201 13.23 15.13 21.63
C ILE A 201 12.08 16.07 21.28
N GLU A 202 11.26 16.45 22.26
CA GLU A 202 10.14 17.37 22.07
C GLU A 202 10.60 18.75 21.55
N GLU A 203 11.72 19.27 22.07
CA GLU A 203 12.32 20.52 21.59
C GLU A 203 12.73 20.40 20.11
N LYS A 204 13.36 19.29 19.72
CA LYS A 204 13.78 19.06 18.33
C LYS A 204 12.62 18.79 17.38
N THR A 205 11.57 18.11 17.81
CA THR A 205 10.38 17.87 16.97
C THR A 205 9.60 19.17 16.74
N ASN A 206 9.43 20.01 17.76
CA ASN A 206 8.75 21.29 17.62
C ASN A 206 9.51 22.27 16.70
N LEU A 207 10.84 22.17 16.63
CA LEU A 207 11.65 22.94 15.68
C LEU A 207 11.50 22.48 14.22
N GLN A 208 11.11 21.24 13.97
CA GLN A 208 10.92 20.71 12.61
C GLN A 208 9.54 21.00 12.02
N ASP A 209 8.51 21.20 12.83
CA ASP A 209 7.15 21.51 12.38
C ASP A 209 6.93 23.00 12.03
N CYS A 210 7.93 23.86 12.26
CA CYS A 210 7.90 25.28 11.91
C CYS A 210 8.52 25.62 10.54
N HIS A 211 8.84 24.63 9.70
CA HIS A 211 9.46 24.83 8.38
C HIS A 211 8.68 24.18 7.23
#